data_AF-A0A0D2LZT5-F1
#
_entry.id   AF-A0A0D2LZT5-F1
#
_cell.length_a   1.000
_cell.length_b   1.000
_cell.length_c   1.000
_cell.angle_alpha   90.00
_cell.angle_beta   90.00
_cell.angle_gamma   90.00
#
_symmetry.space_group_name_H-M   'P 1'
#
loop_
_entity.id
_entity.type
_entity.pdbx_description
1 polymer ?
#
loop_
_entity_poly.entity_id
_entity_poly.type
_entity_poly.pdbx_seq_one_letter_code
_entity_poly.pdbx_strand_id
1 'polypeptide(L)'
;MRDRGATVAVVEASTEALSGGWMEYVNVDVAVWTCFEDEPRHAALHGGTEAYLKTKLALFESLHDPEQQRAVVNIDDAAAKRVLEVTTVPTVTYSVRDRRADVWAESVQLTSWETEVIVRVPGGRRLQIVSSLVGRHNVYNILAAVAVGVVLDAPLEALVAGIEAVTVIPGRGEVVNADPDDPVLRADFPVIVDAADSPARVATLLDSILARERRAPAVRQWIAHRAHGEASGSGRIFTVLACDGETTDKAMRTQVCWLRGKGKGGRACPRLGRRARRAPPRS
;
A
#
# COMPACT_ATOMS: atom_id res chain seq x y z
N MET A 1 -16.22 20.83 4.71
CA MET A 1 -15.16 20.68 5.74
C MET A 1 -14.87 22.01 6.41
N ARG A 2 -14.55 23.06 5.63
CA ARG A 2 -14.38 24.44 6.13
C ARG A 2 -15.56 24.94 6.98
N ASP A 3 -16.79 24.74 6.51
CA ASP A 3 -18.00 25.16 7.25
C ASP A 3 -18.19 24.44 8.60
N ARG A 4 -17.46 23.35 8.83
CA ARG A 4 -17.41 22.62 10.11
C ARG A 4 -16.17 22.96 10.94
N GLY A 5 -15.44 24.02 10.59
CA GLY A 5 -14.28 24.51 11.33
C GLY A 5 -12.96 23.78 11.07
N ALA A 6 -12.89 22.89 10.06
CA ALA A 6 -11.64 22.23 9.70
C ALA A 6 -10.62 23.26 9.18
N THR A 7 -9.44 23.28 9.79
CA THR A 7 -8.32 24.16 9.42
C THR A 7 -7.29 23.47 8.52
N VAL A 8 -7.32 22.13 8.45
CA VAL A 8 -6.42 21.30 7.66
C VAL A 8 -7.23 20.22 6.96
N ALA A 9 -6.82 19.85 5.74
CA ALA A 9 -7.35 18.70 5.01
C ALA A 9 -6.19 17.86 4.48
N VAL A 10 -6.33 16.54 4.55
CA VAL A 10 -5.41 15.58 3.91
C VAL A 10 -6.16 14.96 2.76
N VAL A 11 -5.57 15.02 1.56
CA VAL A 11 -6.20 14.55 0.32
C VAL A 11 -5.27 13.60 -0.40
N GLU A 12 -5.78 12.44 -0.80
CA GLU A 12 -5.07 11.52 -1.67
C GLU A 12 -5.14 12.04 -3.12
N ALA A 13 -3.99 12.36 -3.70
CA ALA A 13 -3.88 12.80 -5.09
C ALA A 13 -3.65 11.59 -6.02
N SER A 14 -4.73 10.95 -6.43
CA SER A 14 -4.66 9.85 -7.42
C SER A 14 -4.17 10.37 -8.77
N THR A 15 -3.61 9.49 -9.60
CA THR A 15 -3.12 9.92 -10.91
C THR A 15 -4.20 10.31 -11.90
N GLU A 16 -5.43 9.83 -11.70
CA GLU A 16 -6.63 10.26 -12.41
C GLU A 16 -7.01 11.69 -12.02
N ALA A 17 -6.91 12.05 -10.74
CA ALA A 17 -7.14 13.42 -10.28
C ALA A 17 -6.10 14.39 -10.85
N LEU A 18 -4.83 13.95 -10.93
CA LEU A 18 -3.74 14.73 -11.51
C LEU A 18 -3.90 14.89 -13.04
N SER A 19 -4.12 13.80 -13.77
CA SER A 19 -4.29 13.86 -15.23
C SER A 19 -5.59 14.53 -15.65
N GLY A 20 -6.62 14.48 -14.80
CA GLY A 20 -7.89 15.19 -14.99
C GLY A 20 -7.83 16.69 -14.66
N GLY A 21 -6.71 17.20 -14.17
CA GLY A 21 -6.52 18.62 -13.81
C GLY A 21 -7.28 19.05 -12.55
N TRP A 22 -7.78 18.12 -11.74
CA TRP A 22 -8.59 18.46 -10.55
C TRP A 22 -7.75 19.13 -9.47
N MET A 23 -6.47 18.73 -9.37
CA MET A 23 -5.54 19.29 -8.41
C MET A 23 -5.08 20.71 -8.77
N GLU A 24 -5.31 21.19 -10.00
CA GLU A 24 -5.01 22.58 -10.39
C GLU A 24 -5.85 23.62 -9.62
N TYR A 25 -7.00 23.20 -9.09
CA TYR A 25 -7.91 24.03 -8.30
C TYR A 25 -7.66 23.93 -6.79
N VAL A 26 -6.66 23.16 -6.38
CA VAL A 26 -6.29 22.96 -4.98
C VAL A 26 -4.95 23.63 -4.74
N ASN A 27 -4.93 24.65 -3.88
CA ASN A 27 -3.66 25.19 -3.41
C ASN A 27 -3.05 24.21 -2.39
N VAL A 28 -2.04 23.46 -2.81
CA VAL A 28 -1.38 22.45 -1.98
C VAL A 28 -0.29 23.09 -1.14
N ASP A 29 -0.43 23.06 0.19
CA ASP A 29 0.60 23.55 1.11
C ASP A 29 1.73 22.53 1.30
N VAL A 30 1.41 21.23 1.36
CA VAL A 30 2.39 20.15 1.54
C VAL A 30 2.10 19.00 0.59
N ALA A 31 3.07 18.65 -0.27
CA ALA A 31 3.00 17.44 -1.10
C ALA A 31 3.89 16.34 -0.54
N VAL A 32 3.42 15.10 -0.56
CA VAL A 32 4.14 13.95 0.02
C VAL A 32 4.36 12.87 -1.04
N TRP A 33 5.62 12.52 -1.30
CA TRP A 33 6.00 11.41 -2.17
C TRP A 33 6.26 10.16 -1.33
N THR A 34 5.38 9.18 -1.44
CA THR A 34 5.47 7.93 -0.69
C THR A 34 6.30 6.88 -1.43
N CYS A 35 5.88 6.52 -2.66
CA CYS A 35 6.58 5.59 -3.54
C CYS A 35 6.11 5.71 -4.99
N PHE A 36 6.88 5.12 -5.89
CA PHE A 36 6.50 4.86 -7.26
C PHE A 36 6.69 3.39 -7.62
N GLU A 37 5.57 2.69 -7.79
CA GLU A 37 5.55 1.33 -8.31
C GLU A 37 5.06 1.34 -9.75
N ASP A 38 5.88 0.81 -10.67
CA ASP A 38 5.55 0.65 -12.08
C ASP A 38 4.52 -0.46 -12.28
N GLU A 39 3.26 -0.18 -11.90
CA GLU A 39 2.16 -1.10 -12.07
C GLU A 39 1.67 -1.08 -13.53
N PRO A 40 1.69 -2.21 -14.26
CA PRO A 40 1.33 -2.25 -15.67
C PRO A 40 -0.06 -1.70 -16.00
N ARG A 41 -1.03 -1.83 -15.08
CA ARG A 41 -2.38 -1.27 -15.26
C ARG A 41 -2.36 0.26 -15.27
N HIS A 42 -1.63 0.88 -14.34
CA HIS A 42 -1.55 2.33 -14.23
C HIS A 42 -0.69 2.86 -15.37
N ALA A 43 0.47 2.24 -15.64
CA ALA A 43 1.29 2.57 -16.79
C ALA A 43 0.48 2.55 -18.10
N ALA A 44 -0.36 1.53 -18.32
CA ALA A 44 -1.21 1.45 -19.51
C ALA A 44 -2.23 2.59 -19.61
N LEU A 45 -2.83 3.04 -18.50
CA LEU A 45 -3.77 4.16 -18.47
C LEU A 45 -3.10 5.49 -18.87
N HIS A 46 -1.81 5.64 -18.59
CA HIS A 46 -1.04 6.85 -18.90
C HIS A 46 -0.22 6.72 -20.20
N GLY A 47 -0.30 5.60 -20.92
CA GLY A 47 0.46 5.38 -22.17
C GLY A 47 1.93 4.98 -21.96
N GLY A 48 2.30 4.56 -20.75
CA GLY A 48 3.61 4.02 -20.39
C GLY A 48 4.06 4.46 -19.00
N THR A 49 5.05 3.75 -18.45
CA THR A 49 5.66 4.02 -17.13
C THR A 49 6.17 5.45 -17.00
N GLU A 50 6.82 5.95 -18.05
CA GLU A 50 7.40 7.30 -18.05
C GLU A 50 6.32 8.39 -17.98
N ALA A 51 5.23 8.22 -18.73
CA ALA A 51 4.09 9.13 -18.68
C ALA A 51 3.38 9.06 -17.34
N TYR A 52 3.21 7.85 -16.77
CA TYR A 52 2.66 7.67 -15.42
C TYR A 52 3.49 8.36 -14.35
N LEU A 53 4.82 8.23 -14.40
CA LEU A 53 5.74 8.92 -13.49
C LEU A 53 5.64 10.44 -13.67
N LYS A 54 5.65 10.93 -14.92
CA LYS A 54 5.50 12.35 -15.23
C LYS A 54 4.21 12.93 -14.65
N THR A 55 3.08 12.21 -14.74
CA THR A 55 1.81 12.64 -14.15
C THR A 55 1.93 12.85 -12.63
N LYS A 56 2.61 11.96 -11.92
CA LYS A 56 2.85 12.13 -10.48
C LYS A 56 3.82 13.28 -10.17
N LEU A 57 4.87 13.45 -10.98
CA LEU A 57 5.85 14.54 -10.84
C LEU A 57 5.20 15.91 -11.04
N ALA A 58 4.17 16.03 -11.87
CA ALA A 58 3.46 17.29 -12.12
C ALA A 58 2.93 17.95 -10.84
N LEU A 59 2.55 17.17 -9.81
CA LEU A 59 2.15 17.73 -8.51
C LEU A 59 3.30 18.49 -7.84
N PHE A 60 4.52 17.95 -7.91
CA PHE A 60 5.71 18.56 -7.30
C PHE A 60 6.24 19.72 -8.14
N GLU A 61 6.16 19.61 -9.47
CA GLU A 61 6.45 20.71 -10.40
C GLU A 61 5.52 21.91 -10.18
N SER A 62 4.28 21.68 -9.74
CA SER A 62 3.32 22.75 -9.48
C SER A 62 3.61 23.58 -8.22
N LEU A 63 4.51 23.10 -7.34
CA LEU A 63 4.91 23.81 -6.13
C LEU A 63 5.91 24.92 -6.48
N HIS A 64 5.55 26.17 -6.21
CA HIS A 64 6.29 27.36 -6.64
C HIS A 64 6.41 28.44 -5.56
N ASP A 65 5.69 28.34 -4.45
CA ASP A 65 5.79 29.28 -3.33
C ASP A 65 6.65 28.67 -2.20
N PRO A 66 7.95 28.99 -2.12
CA PRO A 66 8.84 28.44 -1.09
C PRO A 66 8.56 28.99 0.31
N GLU A 67 7.74 30.02 0.49
CA GLU A 67 7.38 30.53 1.81
C GLU A 67 6.26 29.69 2.43
N GLN A 68 5.23 29.37 1.64
CA GLN A 68 4.04 28.62 2.08
C GLN A 68 4.13 27.12 1.83
N GLN A 69 4.74 26.70 0.71
CA GLN A 69 4.66 25.32 0.23
C GLN A 69 5.89 24.51 0.60
N ARG A 70 5.69 23.22 0.84
CA ARG A 70 6.73 22.28 1.24
C ARG A 70 6.54 20.94 0.54
N ALA A 71 7.64 20.22 0.37
CA ALA A 71 7.61 18.85 -0.11
C ALA A 71 8.15 17.88 0.95
N VAL A 72 7.60 16.67 0.97
CA VAL A 72 8.08 15.56 1.78
C VAL A 72 8.39 14.40 0.85
N VAL A 73 9.62 13.87 0.88
CA VAL A 73 10.06 12.88 -0.12
C VAL A 73 10.69 11.65 0.53
N ASN A 74 10.18 10.47 0.21
CA ASN A 74 10.83 9.20 0.54
C ASN A 74 12.07 8.99 -0.32
N ILE A 75 13.28 9.07 0.25
CA ILE A 75 14.52 8.89 -0.51
C ILE A 75 14.93 7.41 -0.70
N ASP A 76 14.20 6.46 -0.09
CA ASP A 76 14.37 5.04 -0.41
C ASP A 76 13.72 4.66 -1.75
N ASP A 77 12.86 5.52 -2.29
CA ASP A 77 12.19 5.30 -3.56
C ASP A 77 13.12 5.58 -4.74
N ALA A 78 13.08 4.73 -5.77
CA ALA A 78 13.97 4.86 -6.92
C ALA A 78 13.71 6.13 -7.74
N ALA A 79 12.49 6.67 -7.72
CA ALA A 79 12.13 7.90 -8.41
C ALA A 79 12.42 9.15 -7.56
N ALA A 80 12.84 9.02 -6.30
CA ALA A 80 13.07 10.15 -5.39
C ALA A 80 13.99 11.21 -5.98
N LYS A 81 15.07 10.79 -6.67
CA LYS A 81 15.99 11.72 -7.34
C LYS A 81 15.27 12.63 -8.34
N ARG A 82 14.36 12.06 -9.14
CA ARG A 82 13.59 12.82 -10.12
C ARG A 82 12.60 13.76 -9.46
N VAL A 83 11.98 13.35 -8.35
CA VAL A 83 11.10 14.20 -7.54
C VAL A 83 11.86 15.40 -6.99
N LEU A 84 13.04 15.16 -6.43
CA LEU A 84 13.91 16.22 -5.91
C LEU A 84 14.41 17.16 -7.01
N GLU A 85 14.69 16.64 -8.22
CA GLU A 85 15.12 17.46 -9.37
C GLU A 85 14.04 18.43 -9.85
N VAL A 86 12.75 18.06 -9.75
CA VAL A 86 11.64 18.92 -10.20
C VAL A 86 11.05 19.81 -9.10
N THR A 87 11.36 19.54 -7.83
CA THR A 87 10.82 20.28 -6.69
C THR A 87 11.67 21.52 -6.41
N THR A 88 11.06 22.69 -6.40
CA THR A 88 11.77 23.97 -6.15
C THR A 88 11.58 24.53 -4.75
N VAL A 89 10.57 24.05 -4.02
CA VAL A 89 10.25 24.47 -2.65
C VAL A 89 11.07 23.70 -1.61
N PRO A 90 11.20 24.19 -0.36
CA PRO A 90 11.92 23.48 0.68
C PRO A 90 11.37 22.07 0.89
N THR A 91 12.27 21.09 0.91
CA THR A 91 11.93 19.67 0.98
C THR A 91 12.46 19.04 2.26
N VAL A 92 11.62 18.26 2.95
CA VAL A 92 12.01 17.37 4.04
C VAL A 92 12.06 15.94 3.51
N THR A 93 13.22 15.31 3.65
CA THR A 93 13.42 13.94 3.20
C THR A 93 13.18 12.95 4.32
N TYR A 94 12.67 11.76 3.98
CA TYR A 94 12.57 10.67 4.92
C TYR A 94 13.04 9.33 4.37
N SER A 95 13.51 8.45 5.25
CA SER A 95 14.03 7.13 4.87
C SER A 95 13.99 6.12 6.02
N VAL A 96 13.76 4.84 5.68
CA VAL A 96 13.91 3.74 6.63
C VAL A 96 15.36 3.23 6.67
N ARG A 97 16.19 3.54 5.66
CA ARG A 97 17.50 2.89 5.43
C ARG A 97 18.68 3.85 5.43
N ASP A 98 18.50 5.08 4.99
CA ASP A 98 19.55 6.10 4.84
C ASP A 98 19.43 7.16 5.94
N ARG A 99 20.43 7.18 6.83
CA ARG A 99 20.55 8.14 7.93
C ARG A 99 20.82 9.59 7.50
N ARG A 100 21.04 9.82 6.20
CA ARG A 100 21.23 11.15 5.61
C ARG A 100 19.91 11.87 5.35
N ALA A 101 18.77 11.17 5.43
CA ALA A 101 17.46 11.82 5.40
C ALA A 101 17.24 12.69 6.64
N ASP A 102 16.43 13.74 6.51
CA ASP A 102 16.06 14.63 7.61
C ASP A 102 15.29 13.88 8.71
N VAL A 103 14.40 12.98 8.29
CA VAL A 103 13.62 12.08 9.16
C VAL A 103 13.95 10.63 8.83
N TRP A 104 14.50 9.87 9.78
CA TRP A 104 14.88 8.49 9.51
C TRP A 104 14.65 7.54 10.68
N ALA A 105 14.47 6.26 10.35
CA ALA A 105 14.31 5.21 11.33
C ALA A 105 15.66 4.79 11.93
N GLU A 106 15.90 5.14 13.19
CA GLU A 106 17.08 4.70 13.95
C GLU A 106 17.03 3.21 14.28
N SER A 107 15.85 2.73 14.67
CA SER A 107 15.61 1.32 14.89
C SER A 107 14.17 0.98 14.59
N VAL A 108 13.96 -0.20 14.02
CA VAL A 108 12.64 -0.73 13.70
C VAL A 108 12.54 -2.12 14.32
N GLN A 109 11.55 -2.31 15.17
CA GLN A 109 11.16 -3.62 15.68
C GLN A 109 9.76 -3.94 15.19
N LEU A 110 9.70 -4.90 14.26
CA LEU A 110 8.43 -5.40 13.76
C LEU A 110 8.04 -6.63 14.57
N THR A 111 6.89 -6.55 15.22
CA THR A 111 6.25 -7.69 15.85
C THR A 111 5.00 -8.09 15.07
N SER A 112 4.41 -9.19 15.49
CA SER A 112 3.15 -9.69 14.94
C SER A 112 1.96 -8.78 15.22
N TRP A 113 2.07 -7.89 16.21
CA TRP A 113 0.95 -7.12 16.77
C TRP A 113 1.17 -5.61 16.67
N GLU A 114 2.43 -5.21 16.72
CA GLU A 114 2.85 -3.82 16.82
C GLU A 114 4.12 -3.58 16.00
N THR A 115 4.26 -2.35 15.54
CA THR A 115 5.46 -1.78 14.95
C THR A 115 6.02 -0.77 15.94
N GLU A 116 7.17 -1.08 16.53
CA GLU A 116 7.93 -0.12 17.33
C GLU A 116 9.01 0.51 16.44
N VAL A 117 9.02 1.84 16.37
CA VAL A 117 10.02 2.59 15.62
C VAL A 117 10.57 3.73 16.45
N ILE A 118 11.90 3.84 16.42
CA ILE A 118 12.60 5.00 16.94
C ILE A 118 12.97 5.88 15.75
N VAL A 119 12.47 7.11 15.76
CA VAL A 119 12.61 8.06 14.65
C VAL A 119 13.52 9.22 15.07
N ARG A 120 14.50 9.52 14.23
CA ARG A 120 15.34 10.72 14.33
C ARG A 120 14.71 11.81 13.48
N VAL A 121 14.67 13.03 14.02
CA VAL A 121 14.15 14.23 13.33
C VAL A 121 15.17 15.37 13.45
N PRO A 122 15.03 16.46 12.67
CA PRO A 122 15.96 17.58 12.71
C PRO A 122 16.16 18.18 14.11
N GLY A 123 17.35 18.70 14.35
CA GLY A 123 17.78 19.21 15.66
C GLY A 123 18.25 18.13 16.63
N GLY A 124 18.53 16.91 16.16
CA GLY A 124 19.02 15.80 16.97
C GLY A 124 17.96 15.15 17.87
N ARG A 125 16.69 15.55 17.72
CA ARG A 125 15.57 15.05 18.50
C ARG A 125 15.21 13.62 18.09
N ARG A 126 14.55 12.91 19.00
CA ARG A 126 14.24 11.48 18.88
C ARG A 126 12.82 11.23 19.37
N LEU A 127 12.07 10.45 18.59
CA LEU A 127 10.74 9.98 18.92
C LEU A 127 10.79 8.45 19.09
N GLN A 128 10.01 7.94 20.02
CA GLN A 128 9.70 6.51 20.11
C GLN A 128 8.21 6.38 19.87
N ILE A 129 7.83 5.50 18.93
CA ILE A 129 6.46 5.32 18.48
C ILE A 129 6.15 3.83 18.50
N VAL A 130 5.05 3.44 19.13
CA VAL A 130 4.49 2.09 19.14
C VAL A 130 3.14 2.10 18.43
N SER A 131 3.11 1.63 17.18
CA SER A 131 1.89 1.60 16.37
C SER A 131 1.31 0.19 16.32
N SER A 132 -0.01 0.05 16.46
CA SER A 132 -0.72 -1.22 16.26
C SER A 132 -0.74 -1.67 14.78
N LEU A 133 -0.37 -0.78 13.85
CA LEU A 133 -0.33 -1.07 12.43
C LEU A 133 0.97 -1.82 12.10
N VAL A 134 0.81 -3.03 11.57
CA VAL A 134 1.91 -3.99 11.38
C VAL A 134 2.56 -3.88 10.00
N GLY A 135 3.84 -4.23 9.95
CA GLY A 135 4.57 -4.44 8.70
C GLY A 135 5.45 -3.26 8.28
N ARG A 136 6.45 -3.57 7.44
CA ARG A 136 7.50 -2.61 7.06
C ARG A 136 6.98 -1.42 6.25
N HIS A 137 5.95 -1.63 5.42
CA HIS A 137 5.32 -0.57 4.65
C HIS A 137 4.71 0.50 5.58
N ASN A 138 4.18 0.08 6.74
CA ASN A 138 3.63 1.02 7.71
C ASN A 138 4.72 1.88 8.38
N VAL A 139 5.95 1.39 8.52
CA VAL A 139 7.09 2.21 8.96
C VAL A 139 7.30 3.40 8.02
N TYR A 140 7.21 3.19 6.70
CA TYR A 140 7.30 4.27 5.73
C TYR A 140 6.17 5.30 5.91
N ASN A 141 4.94 4.83 6.17
CA ASN A 141 3.80 5.72 6.42
C ASN A 141 3.98 6.53 7.72
N ILE A 142 4.49 5.90 8.79
CA ILE A 142 4.81 6.58 10.04
C ILE A 142 5.87 7.67 9.80
N LEU A 143 6.96 7.35 9.10
CA LEU A 143 8.00 8.33 8.79
C LEU A 143 7.48 9.48 7.93
N ALA A 144 6.60 9.20 6.96
CA ALA A 144 5.94 10.24 6.16
C ALA A 144 5.09 11.17 7.04
N ALA A 145 4.29 10.62 7.95
CA ALA A 145 3.48 11.39 8.89
C ALA A 145 4.35 12.25 9.83
N VAL A 146 5.45 11.70 10.34
CA VAL A 146 6.43 12.45 11.15
C VAL A 146 7.06 13.57 10.34
N ALA A 147 7.45 13.32 9.09
CA ALA A 147 8.05 14.33 8.22
C ALA A 147 7.08 15.47 7.89
N VAL A 148 5.79 15.17 7.66
CA VAL A 148 4.75 16.21 7.54
C VAL A 148 4.61 16.98 8.86
N GLY A 149 4.63 16.30 10.00
CA GLY A 149 4.62 16.92 11.32
C GLY A 149 5.78 17.90 11.53
N VAL A 150 6.98 17.53 11.10
CA VAL A 150 8.18 18.39 11.13
C VAL A 150 8.01 19.61 10.23
N VAL A 151 7.46 19.42 9.03
CA VAL A 151 7.17 20.51 8.09
C VAL A 151 6.18 21.53 8.68
N LEU A 152 5.16 21.04 9.40
CA LEU A 152 4.12 21.85 10.01
C LEU A 152 4.48 22.38 11.42
N ASP A 153 5.70 22.13 11.89
CA ASP A 153 6.17 22.45 13.25
C ASP A 153 5.22 21.94 14.35
N ALA A 154 4.67 20.74 14.16
CA ALA A 154 3.80 20.10 15.13
C ALA A 154 4.57 19.70 16.40
N PRO A 155 3.98 19.83 17.60
CA PRO A 155 4.58 19.31 18.83
C PRO A 155 4.88 17.82 18.70
N LEU A 156 6.10 17.43 19.09
CA LEU A 156 6.58 16.06 18.95
C LEU A 156 5.70 15.05 19.70
N GLU A 157 5.22 15.45 20.88
CA GLU A 157 4.31 14.67 21.71
C GLU A 157 2.97 14.45 21.03
N ALA A 158 2.46 15.45 20.30
CA ALA A 158 1.22 15.35 19.54
C ALA A 158 1.37 14.42 18.33
N LEU A 159 2.55 14.39 17.70
CA LEU A 159 2.85 13.45 16.62
C LEU A 159 2.85 12.00 17.11
N VAL A 160 3.53 11.72 18.22
CA VAL A 160 3.53 10.39 18.84
C VAL A 160 2.11 9.97 19.20
N ALA A 161 1.40 10.79 19.98
CA ALA A 161 0.05 10.48 20.41
C ALA A 161 -0.93 10.27 19.24
N GLY A 162 -0.83 11.10 18.19
CA GLY A 162 -1.69 11.00 17.01
C GLY A 162 -1.43 9.72 16.21
N ILE A 163 -0.18 9.30 16.07
CA ILE A 163 0.20 8.09 15.34
C ILE A 163 -0.18 6.83 16.14
N GLU A 164 0.07 6.81 17.45
CA GLU A 164 -0.25 5.68 18.32
C GLU A 164 -1.76 5.50 18.53
N ALA A 165 -2.56 6.56 18.40
CA ALA A 165 -4.02 6.49 18.45
C ALA A 165 -4.65 5.75 17.26
N VAL A 166 -3.92 5.54 16.16
CA VAL A 166 -4.41 4.81 14.98
C VAL A 166 -4.26 3.31 15.22
N THR A 167 -5.35 2.68 15.62
CA THR A 167 -5.38 1.23 15.92
C THR A 167 -5.70 0.37 14.69
N VAL A 168 -6.57 0.87 13.79
CA VAL A 168 -7.02 0.17 12.59
C VAL A 168 -7.19 1.15 11.44
N ILE A 169 -6.75 0.74 10.25
CA ILE A 169 -7.12 1.38 8.99
C ILE A 169 -8.01 0.37 8.25
N PRO A 170 -9.30 0.68 8.01
CA PRO A 170 -10.22 -0.23 7.35
C PRO A 170 -9.66 -0.76 6.02
N GLY A 171 -9.66 -2.08 5.85
CA GLY A 171 -9.14 -2.75 4.65
C GLY A 171 -7.62 -2.64 4.45
N ARG A 172 -6.83 -2.38 5.49
CA ARG A 172 -5.35 -2.35 5.45
C ARG A 172 -4.78 -3.21 6.57
N GLY A 173 -4.50 -4.48 6.29
CA GLY A 173 -4.05 -5.45 7.28
C GLY A 173 -5.01 -5.58 8.48
N GLU A 174 -6.29 -5.31 8.26
CA GLU A 174 -7.31 -5.24 9.30
C GLU A 174 -7.57 -6.65 9.84
N VAL A 175 -7.23 -6.86 11.11
CA VAL A 175 -7.53 -8.12 11.80
C VAL A 175 -8.97 -8.06 12.27
N VAL A 176 -9.84 -8.83 11.61
CA VAL A 176 -11.23 -9.01 12.01
C VAL A 176 -11.28 -10.15 13.02
N ASN A 177 -11.43 -9.79 14.29
CA ASN A 177 -11.72 -10.78 15.31
C ASN A 177 -13.20 -11.15 15.20
N ALA A 178 -13.43 -12.42 14.89
CA ALA A 178 -14.72 -13.06 15.04
C ALA A 178 -15.30 -12.80 16.44
N ASP A 179 -16.55 -12.36 16.53
CA ASP A 179 -17.29 -12.41 17.80
C ASP A 179 -17.51 -13.90 18.14
N PRO A 180 -17.15 -14.37 19.35
CA PRO A 180 -17.36 -15.75 19.77
C PRO A 180 -18.81 -16.24 19.60
N ASP A 181 -19.77 -15.31 19.66
CA ASP A 181 -21.20 -15.58 19.52
C ASP A 181 -21.71 -15.40 18.07
N ASP A 182 -20.86 -14.96 17.12
CA ASP A 182 -21.22 -14.87 15.70
C ASP A 182 -21.45 -16.28 15.12
N PRO A 183 -22.64 -16.60 14.60
CA PRO A 183 -22.97 -17.94 14.10
C PRO A 183 -22.28 -18.29 12.77
N VAL A 184 -21.67 -17.32 12.09
CA VAL A 184 -21.01 -17.45 10.77
C VAL A 184 -19.49 -17.37 10.91
N LEU A 185 -18.99 -16.41 11.69
CA LEU A 185 -17.57 -16.25 11.99
C LEU A 185 -17.23 -16.89 13.34
N ARG A 186 -17.44 -18.21 13.49
CA ARG A 186 -16.81 -18.98 14.59
C ARG A 186 -15.40 -19.40 14.19
N ALA A 187 -14.50 -18.44 14.04
CA ALA A 187 -13.15 -18.74 13.59
C ALA A 187 -12.20 -18.86 14.79
N ASP A 188 -11.68 -20.07 15.03
CA ASP A 188 -10.52 -20.32 15.91
C ASP A 188 -9.19 -19.80 15.27
N PHE A 189 -9.27 -18.93 14.27
CA PHE A 189 -8.15 -18.44 13.48
C PHE A 189 -8.35 -16.96 13.12
N PRO A 190 -7.28 -16.15 13.02
CA PRO A 190 -7.39 -14.75 12.67
C PRO A 190 -7.85 -14.56 11.23
N VAL A 191 -8.83 -13.67 11.01
CA VAL A 191 -9.22 -13.21 9.67
C VAL A 191 -8.56 -11.87 9.41
N ILE A 192 -7.91 -11.72 8.25
CA ILE A 192 -7.25 -10.47 7.86
C ILE A 192 -7.88 -9.97 6.56
N VAL A 193 -8.33 -8.72 6.57
CA VAL A 193 -8.90 -8.02 5.42
C VAL A 193 -7.91 -6.98 4.92
N ASP A 194 -7.59 -7.04 3.62
CA ASP A 194 -6.70 -6.07 2.98
C ASP A 194 -7.14 -5.78 1.54
N ALA A 195 -7.04 -4.51 1.14
CA ALA A 195 -7.35 -4.02 -0.20
C ALA A 195 -6.17 -4.14 -1.18
N ALA A 196 -5.24 -5.07 -0.97
CA ALA A 196 -4.16 -5.41 -1.89
C ALA A 196 -4.74 -5.97 -3.19
N ASP A 197 -4.51 -5.25 -4.29
CA ASP A 197 -5.11 -5.52 -5.60
C ASP A 197 -4.04 -5.76 -6.69
N SER A 198 -2.77 -5.84 -6.31
CA SER A 198 -1.64 -6.11 -7.19
C SER A 198 -0.72 -7.19 -6.60
N PRO A 199 0.02 -7.96 -7.43
CA PRO A 199 0.90 -9.01 -6.93
C PRO A 199 1.95 -8.52 -5.91
N ALA A 200 2.48 -7.30 -6.11
CA ALA A 200 3.45 -6.69 -5.20
C ALA A 200 2.83 -6.35 -3.83
N ARG A 201 1.62 -5.80 -3.83
CA ARG A 201 0.86 -5.47 -2.61
C ARG A 201 0.46 -6.74 -1.85
N VAL A 202 0.01 -7.78 -2.56
CA VAL A 202 -0.30 -9.09 -1.95
C VAL A 202 0.95 -9.72 -1.35
N ALA A 203 2.10 -9.66 -2.05
CA ALA A 203 3.36 -10.18 -1.51
C ALA A 203 3.78 -9.44 -0.23
N THR A 204 3.69 -8.11 -0.23
CA THR A 204 4.00 -7.26 0.94
C THR A 204 3.10 -7.59 2.14
N LEU A 205 1.81 -7.79 1.90
CA LEU A 205 0.86 -8.24 2.92
C LEU A 205 1.25 -9.62 3.46
N LEU A 206 1.46 -10.60 2.59
CA LEU A 206 1.81 -11.96 3.00
C LEU A 206 3.11 -12.01 3.79
N ASP A 207 4.12 -11.23 3.40
CA ASP A 207 5.38 -11.14 4.15
C ASP A 207 5.14 -10.61 5.58
N SER A 208 4.24 -9.64 5.74
CA SER A 208 3.87 -9.12 7.07
C SER A 208 3.14 -10.16 7.92
N ILE A 209 2.24 -10.97 7.33
CA ILE A 209 1.48 -12.02 8.02
C ILE A 209 2.39 -13.22 8.37
N LEU A 210 3.26 -13.65 7.44
CA LEU A 210 4.17 -14.77 7.67
C LEU A 210 5.29 -14.43 8.65
N ALA A 211 5.69 -13.16 8.73
CA ALA A 211 6.53 -12.68 9.82
C ALA A 211 5.80 -12.80 11.18
N ARG A 212 4.47 -12.63 11.18
CA ARG A 212 3.62 -12.77 12.36
C ARG A 212 3.53 -14.20 12.89
N GLU A 213 3.41 -15.21 12.04
CA GLU A 213 3.27 -16.62 12.46
C GLU A 213 4.57 -17.28 12.93
N ARG A 214 5.73 -16.90 12.35
CA ARG A 214 7.03 -17.54 12.64
C ARG A 214 7.50 -17.45 14.10
N ARG A 215 6.84 -16.65 14.95
CA ARG A 215 7.17 -16.47 16.37
C ARG A 215 6.05 -16.85 17.35
N ALA A 216 4.93 -17.38 16.88
CA ALA A 216 3.85 -17.87 17.76
C ALA A 216 4.19 -19.27 18.35
N PRO A 217 4.23 -19.47 19.69
CA PRO A 217 4.64 -20.74 20.30
C PRO A 217 3.70 -21.93 19.99
N ALA A 218 2.42 -21.66 19.67
CA ALA A 218 1.36 -22.67 19.59
C ALA A 218 1.22 -23.38 18.22
N VAL A 219 1.85 -22.88 17.15
CA VAL A 219 1.67 -23.43 15.79
C VAL A 219 2.71 -24.53 15.44
N ARG A 220 3.42 -25.06 16.46
CA ARG A 220 4.47 -26.08 16.27
C ARG A 220 3.96 -27.47 15.83
N GLN A 221 2.66 -27.72 15.72
CA GLN A 221 2.14 -29.10 15.73
C GLN A 221 1.72 -29.69 14.38
N TRP A 222 1.81 -28.98 13.25
CA TRP A 222 1.14 -29.42 12.00
C TRP A 222 2.00 -29.56 10.73
N ILE A 223 3.30 -29.88 10.84
CA ILE A 223 4.14 -30.07 9.65
C ILE A 223 4.74 -31.48 9.60
N ALA A 224 4.17 -32.32 8.73
CA ALA A 224 4.74 -33.61 8.31
C ALA A 224 4.81 -33.72 6.76
N HIS A 225 5.98 -34.20 6.31
CA HIS A 225 6.58 -34.34 4.95
C HIS A 225 5.75 -35.18 3.94
N ARG A 226 5.85 -35.10 2.58
CA ARG A 226 6.97 -35.22 1.59
C ARG A 226 6.55 -34.61 0.22
N ALA A 227 7.44 -34.13 -0.65
CA ALA A 227 8.55 -34.88 -1.26
C ALA A 227 9.74 -34.00 -1.76
N HIS A 228 10.94 -34.46 -1.40
CA HIS A 228 12.29 -34.22 -1.94
C HIS A 228 12.80 -32.78 -2.19
N GLY A 229 13.67 -32.31 -1.27
CA GLY A 229 14.61 -31.20 -1.47
C GLY A 229 14.56 -30.17 -0.35
N GLU A 230 15.61 -30.11 0.46
CA GLU A 230 15.76 -29.37 1.72
C GLU A 230 15.37 -27.87 1.70
N ALA A 231 14.40 -27.49 2.53
CA ALA A 231 14.50 -26.42 3.55
C ALA A 231 13.12 -26.25 4.24
N SER A 232 13.16 -26.15 5.57
CA SER A 232 12.03 -26.33 6.48
C SER A 232 11.10 -25.12 6.59
N GLY A 233 9.79 -25.39 6.53
CA GLY A 233 8.71 -24.57 7.10
C GLY A 233 7.95 -23.72 6.09
N SER A 234 6.93 -24.29 5.42
CA SER A 234 5.98 -23.51 4.61
C SER A 234 4.53 -23.80 5.02
N GLY A 235 3.84 -22.75 5.48
CA GLY A 235 2.38 -22.77 5.61
C GLY A 235 1.73 -22.99 4.25
N ARG A 236 0.59 -23.69 4.22
CA ARG A 236 -0.19 -23.88 3.00
C ARG A 236 -1.07 -22.65 2.78
N ILE A 237 -0.80 -21.90 1.72
CA ILE A 237 -1.67 -20.80 1.29
C ILE A 237 -2.82 -21.41 0.47
N PHE A 238 -4.03 -21.37 1.02
CA PHE A 238 -5.25 -21.70 0.28
C PHE A 238 -5.78 -20.41 -0.34
N THR A 239 -5.80 -20.33 -1.66
CA THR A 239 -6.34 -19.16 -2.38
C THR A 239 -7.77 -19.44 -2.81
N VAL A 240 -8.71 -18.65 -2.29
CA VAL A 240 -10.09 -18.59 -2.79
C VAL A 240 -10.19 -17.39 -3.71
N LEU A 241 -10.53 -17.61 -4.97
CA LEU A 241 -10.78 -16.54 -5.93
C LEU A 241 -12.27 -16.21 -5.90
N ALA A 242 -12.60 -15.00 -5.47
CA ALA A 242 -13.94 -14.43 -5.53
C ALA A 242 -13.97 -13.27 -6.54
N CYS A 243 -15.16 -12.83 -6.93
CA CYS A 243 -15.35 -11.65 -7.78
C CYS A 243 -15.98 -10.55 -6.93
N ASP A 244 -15.35 -9.39 -6.90
CA ASP A 244 -15.76 -8.19 -6.20
C ASP A 244 -16.80 -7.42 -7.03
N GLY A 245 -18.09 -7.66 -6.78
CA GLY A 245 -19.19 -6.77 -7.21
C GLY A 245 -19.48 -6.64 -8.71
N GLU A 246 -18.54 -6.93 -9.62
CA GLU A 246 -18.77 -6.92 -11.06
C GLU A 246 -19.29 -8.27 -11.53
N THR A 247 -20.61 -8.45 -11.55
CA THR A 247 -21.27 -9.61 -12.17
C THR A 247 -21.26 -9.53 -13.70
N THR A 248 -20.11 -9.27 -14.32
CA THR A 248 -19.96 -9.37 -15.78
C THR A 248 -19.15 -10.61 -16.15
N ASP A 249 -19.63 -11.34 -17.17
CA ASP A 249 -19.02 -12.56 -17.76
C ASP A 249 -17.52 -12.35 -18.13
N LYS A 250 -17.08 -11.09 -18.24
CA LYS A 250 -15.68 -10.71 -18.51
C LYS A 250 -14.75 -10.93 -17.32
N ALA A 251 -15.19 -10.69 -16.08
CA ALA A 251 -14.38 -10.87 -14.88
C ALA A 251 -14.12 -12.35 -14.60
N MET A 252 -15.15 -13.21 -14.71
CA MET A 252 -15.00 -14.67 -14.63
C MET A 252 -14.07 -15.23 -15.72
N ARG A 253 -14.15 -14.72 -16.96
CA ARG A 253 -13.26 -15.16 -18.06
C ARG A 253 -11.79 -14.82 -17.81
N THR A 254 -11.51 -13.66 -17.22
CA THR A 254 -10.14 -13.24 -16.88
C THR A 254 -9.52 -14.16 -15.81
N GLN A 255 -10.30 -14.54 -14.78
CA GLN A 255 -9.87 -15.50 -13.76
C GLN A 255 -9.57 -16.89 -14.36
N VAL A 256 -10.42 -17.39 -15.25
CA VAL A 256 -10.21 -18.68 -15.93
C VAL A 256 -8.99 -18.67 -16.87
N CYS A 257 -8.73 -17.56 -17.55
CA CYS A 257 -7.53 -17.40 -18.40
C CYS A 257 -6.24 -17.38 -17.58
N TRP A 258 -6.23 -16.73 -16.40
CA TRP A 258 -5.07 -16.71 -15.52
C TRP A 258 -4.71 -18.10 -15.00
N LEU A 259 -5.72 -18.92 -14.65
CA LEU A 259 -5.54 -20.33 -14.25
C LEU A 259 -4.90 -21.19 -15.35
N ARG A 260 -5.24 -20.94 -16.62
CA ARG A 260 -4.73 -21.70 -17.76
C ARG A 260 -3.31 -21.30 -18.19
N GLY A 261 -2.88 -20.08 -17.88
CA GLY A 261 -1.54 -19.56 -18.21
C GLY A 261 -0.39 -20.20 -17.43
N LYS A 262 -0.67 -20.92 -16.33
CA LYS A 262 0.34 -21.70 -15.57
C LYS A 262 0.38 -23.19 -15.93
N GLY A 263 -0.43 -23.63 -16.90
CA GLY A 263 -0.34 -24.97 -17.47
C GLY A 263 0.79 -25.05 -18.49
N LYS A 264 1.74 -25.98 -18.28
CA LYS A 264 2.89 -26.25 -19.16
C LYS A 264 2.54 -26.16 -20.66
N GLY A 265 3.28 -25.32 -21.38
CA GLY A 265 3.32 -25.30 -22.84
C GLY A 265 2.44 -24.21 -23.47
N GLY A 266 3.08 -23.13 -23.93
CA GLY A 266 2.42 -22.04 -24.62
C GLY A 266 1.57 -22.52 -25.80
N ARG A 267 0.26 -22.31 -25.73
CA ARG A 267 -0.63 -22.17 -26.89
C ARG A 267 -1.64 -21.07 -26.61
N ALA A 268 -1.80 -20.18 -27.58
CA ALA A 268 -2.76 -19.08 -27.54
C ALA A 268 -4.20 -19.60 -27.37
N CYS A 269 -5.02 -18.81 -26.68
CA CYS A 269 -6.43 -19.07 -26.42
C CYS A 269 -7.21 -19.34 -27.73
N PRO A 270 -7.95 -20.45 -27.86
CA PRO A 270 -8.83 -20.64 -29.00
C PRO A 270 -9.99 -19.63 -28.89
N ARG A 271 -10.19 -18.82 -29.93
CA ARG A 271 -11.41 -18.02 -30.07
C ARG A 271 -12.60 -18.99 -30.11
N LEU A 272 -13.46 -18.94 -29.08
CA LEU A 272 -14.76 -19.62 -29.09
C LEU A 272 -15.57 -19.07 -30.27
N GLY A 273 -15.64 -19.84 -31.35
CA GLY A 273 -16.46 -19.53 -32.50
C GLY A 273 -17.91 -19.34 -32.08
N ARG A 274 -18.52 -18.24 -32.52
CA ARG A 274 -19.96 -18.01 -32.41
C ARG A 274 -20.68 -19.17 -33.11
N ARG A 275 -21.23 -20.13 -32.34
CA ARG A 275 -22.27 -21.02 -32.87
C ARG A 275 -23.52 -20.17 -33.07
N ALA A 276 -23.79 -19.80 -34.32
CA ALA A 276 -25.08 -19.25 -34.73
C ALA A 276 -26.16 -20.28 -34.36
N ARG A 277 -27.11 -19.88 -33.50
CA ARG A 277 -28.33 -20.66 -33.25
C ARG A 277 -29.16 -20.60 -34.55
N ARG A 278 -29.29 -21.73 -35.26
CA ARG A 278 -30.32 -21.88 -36.30
C ARG A 278 -31.68 -21.93 -35.59
N ALA A 279 -32.57 -21.02 -35.96
CA ALA A 279 -33.97 -21.08 -35.56
C ALA A 279 -34.66 -22.28 -36.24
N PRO A 280 -35.64 -22.94 -35.60
CA PRO A 280 -36.40 -24.01 -36.23
C PRO A 280 -37.35 -23.44 -37.30
N PRO A 281 -37.66 -24.21 -38.36
CA PRO A 281 -38.56 -23.76 -39.41
C PRO A 281 -39.98 -23.58 -38.86
N ARG A 282 -40.62 -22.47 -39.22
CA ARG A 282 -42.06 -22.27 -39.05
C ARG A 282 -42.75 -22.82 -40.31
N SER A 283 -43.68 -23.76 -40.08
CA SER A 283 -44.74 -24.31 -40.95
C SER A 283 -44.47 -24.35 -42.45
#